data_AF-A0A8C6KJ19-F1
#
_entry.id   AF-A0A8C6KJ19-F1
#
_cell.length_a   1.000
_cell.length_b   1.000
_cell.length_c   1.000
_cell.angle_alpha   90.00
_cell.angle_beta   90.00
_cell.angle_gamma   90.00
#
_symmetry.space_group_name_H-M   'P 1'
#
loop_
_entity.id
_entity.type
_entity.pdbx_description
1 polymer ?
#
loop_
_entity_poly.entity_id
_entity_poly.type
_entity_poly.pdbx_seq_one_letter_code
_entity_poly.pdbx_strand_id
1 'polypeptide(L)'
;VQRKWQKRNRTLQRRKGEVPKRVMGRNRRRNDDKAVVRLKRYIALCGVRRNYKKLLNSCSSTRSKLAVLKKELEDLGVHGNPTIEKCKKVRMKREEAQELAELDVCNIINTKGRPTRRGMSNRQDPPSSGYKRALNSRSDTEEENNPDKGRRKISEWANLRGIISDDADSD
;
A
#
# COMPACT_ATOMS: atom_id res chain seq x y z
N VAL A 1 2.85 -72.28 -0.88
CA VAL A 1 3.22 -70.88 -1.20
C VAL A 1 2.11 -69.84 -0.91
N GLN A 2 0.92 -70.21 -0.40
CA GLN A 2 -0.23 -69.28 -0.29
C GLN A 2 -0.45 -68.54 1.05
N ARG A 3 0.27 -68.87 2.13
CA ARG A 3 -0.04 -68.34 3.48
C ARG A 3 0.70 -67.05 3.89
N LYS A 4 1.62 -66.55 3.05
CA LYS A 4 2.44 -65.36 3.39
C LYS A 4 1.86 -64.04 2.88
N TRP A 5 0.79 -64.08 2.08
CA TRP A 5 0.13 -62.88 1.52
C TRP A 5 -0.99 -62.31 2.40
N GLN A 6 -1.68 -63.13 3.20
CA GLN A 6 -2.82 -62.67 4.02
C GLN A 6 -2.42 -61.85 5.27
N LYS A 7 -1.16 -61.94 5.73
CA LYS A 7 -0.68 -61.18 6.90
C LYS A 7 -0.35 -59.70 6.61
N ARG A 8 -0.23 -59.30 5.34
CA ARG A 8 0.06 -57.91 4.95
C ARG A 8 -1.18 -57.01 4.83
N ASN A 9 -2.37 -57.58 4.58
CA ASN A 9 -3.59 -56.79 4.42
C ASN A 9 -4.32 -56.46 5.74
N ARG A 10 -3.98 -57.13 6.85
CA ARG A 10 -4.60 -56.88 8.17
C ARG A 10 -3.97 -55.72 8.94
N THR A 11 -2.79 -55.26 8.55
CA THR A 11 -2.07 -54.13 9.17
C THR A 11 -2.46 -52.77 8.57
N LEU A 12 -3.05 -52.75 7.37
CA LEU A 12 -3.56 -51.54 6.73
C LEU A 12 -4.96 -51.11 7.21
N GLN A 13 -5.76 -52.02 7.75
CA GLN A 13 -7.09 -51.68 8.29
C GLN A 13 -7.08 -51.21 9.76
N ARG A 14 -6.00 -51.45 10.52
CA ARG A 14 -5.89 -51.10 11.95
C ARG A 14 -5.39 -49.66 12.24
N ARG A 15 -5.32 -48.78 11.24
CA ARG A 15 -4.96 -47.35 11.42
C ARG A 15 -6.13 -46.38 11.24
N LYS A 16 -7.37 -46.85 11.19
CA LYS A 16 -8.55 -46.00 11.45
C LYS A 16 -8.70 -45.79 12.97
N GLY A 17 -7.69 -45.22 13.60
CA GLY A 17 -7.80 -44.75 14.97
C GLY A 17 -8.69 -43.51 14.97
N GLU A 18 -9.79 -43.55 15.72
CA GLU A 18 -10.62 -42.38 15.95
C GLU A 18 -9.75 -41.26 16.54
N VAL A 19 -9.52 -40.21 15.76
CA VAL A 19 -8.77 -39.05 16.24
C VAL A 19 -9.58 -38.44 17.39
N PRO A 20 -9.03 -38.29 18.60
CA PRO A 20 -9.80 -37.81 19.75
C PRO A 20 -10.44 -36.45 19.43
N LYS A 21 -11.74 -36.29 19.72
CA LYS A 21 -12.55 -35.10 19.38
C LYS A 21 -11.89 -33.77 19.78
N ARG A 22 -11.09 -33.77 20.85
CA ARG A 22 -10.30 -32.61 21.32
C ARG A 22 -9.21 -32.18 20.33
N VAL A 23 -8.53 -33.12 19.67
CA VAL A 23 -7.49 -32.84 18.65
C VAL A 23 -8.12 -32.31 17.37
N MET A 24 -9.25 -32.89 16.95
CA MET A 24 -10.05 -32.39 15.81
C MET A 24 -10.50 -30.94 16.01
N GLY A 25 -11.03 -30.60 17.19
CA GLY A 25 -11.47 -29.24 17.52
C GLY A 25 -10.33 -28.21 17.49
N ARG A 26 -9.15 -28.56 18.02
CA ARG A 26 -7.95 -27.70 17.95
C ARG A 26 -7.48 -27.47 16.51
N ASN A 27 -7.52 -28.50 15.66
CA ASN A 27 -7.11 -28.37 14.26
C ASN A 27 -8.07 -27.48 13.46
N ARG A 28 -9.39 -27.60 13.71
CA ARG A 28 -10.40 -26.72 13.09
C ARG A 28 -10.16 -25.24 13.42
N ARG A 29 -9.99 -24.89 14.70
CA ARG A 29 -9.71 -23.51 15.11
C ARG A 29 -8.47 -22.95 14.40
N ARG A 30 -7.37 -23.72 14.38
CA ARG A 30 -6.14 -23.34 13.65
C ARG A 30 -6.38 -23.13 12.15
N ASN A 31 -7.23 -23.95 11.52
CA ASN A 31 -7.54 -23.82 10.10
C ASN A 31 -8.46 -22.63 9.80
N ASP A 32 -9.40 -22.33 10.70
CA ASP A 32 -10.26 -21.16 10.59
C ASP A 32 -9.43 -19.87 10.70
N ASP A 33 -8.46 -19.83 11.62
CA ASP A 33 -7.52 -18.72 11.77
C ASP A 33 -6.67 -18.55 10.49
N LYS A 34 -6.19 -19.64 9.89
CA LYS A 34 -5.49 -19.61 8.59
C LYS A 34 -6.38 -19.11 7.46
N ALA A 35 -7.67 -19.46 7.46
CA ALA A 35 -8.61 -18.98 6.45
C ALA A 35 -8.83 -17.46 6.56
N VAL A 36 -8.94 -16.92 7.77
CA VAL A 36 -9.01 -15.47 8.00
C VAL A 36 -7.75 -14.77 7.47
N VAL A 37 -6.57 -15.31 7.75
CA VAL A 37 -5.30 -14.76 7.23
C VAL A 37 -5.25 -14.78 5.70
N ARG A 38 -5.69 -15.87 5.07
CA ARG A 38 -5.76 -15.97 3.60
C ARG A 38 -6.69 -14.92 2.99
N LEU A 39 -7.90 -14.73 3.54
CA LEU A 39 -8.84 -13.74 3.04
C LEU A 39 -8.30 -12.31 3.20
N LYS A 40 -7.67 -11.98 4.34
CA LYS A 40 -6.99 -10.68 4.52
C LYS A 40 -5.91 -10.45 3.47
N ARG A 41 -5.16 -11.49 3.11
CA ARG A 41 -4.15 -11.43 2.04
C ARG A 41 -4.79 -11.16 0.68
N TYR A 42 -5.92 -11.79 0.36
CA TYR A 42 -6.63 -11.53 -0.89
C TYR A 42 -7.14 -10.10 -0.99
N ILE A 43 -7.70 -9.54 0.08
CA ILE A 43 -8.12 -8.13 0.13
C ILE A 43 -6.93 -7.19 -0.13
N ALA A 44 -5.76 -7.48 0.47
CA ALA A 44 -4.54 -6.71 0.22
C ALA A 44 -4.07 -6.84 -1.25
N LEU A 45 -4.19 -8.02 -1.86
CA LEU A 45 -3.85 -8.25 -3.27
C LEU A 45 -4.79 -7.49 -4.23
N CYS A 46 -6.03 -7.21 -3.82
CA CYS A 46 -6.94 -6.34 -4.58
C CYS A 46 -6.52 -4.86 -4.56
N GLY A 47 -5.42 -4.51 -3.88
CA GLY A 47 -4.93 -3.13 -3.76
C GLY A 47 -5.62 -2.31 -2.67
N VAL A 48 -6.42 -2.94 -1.79
CA VAL A 48 -7.20 -2.23 -0.77
C VAL A 48 -6.64 -2.45 0.61
N ARG A 49 -6.31 -1.36 1.31
CA ARG A 49 -5.90 -1.40 2.71
C ARG A 49 -7.10 -1.19 3.62
N ARG A 50 -7.49 -2.23 4.38
CA ARG A 50 -8.60 -2.18 5.34
C ARG A 50 -8.12 -2.19 6.78
N ASN A 51 -8.84 -1.48 7.65
CA ASN A 51 -8.60 -1.52 9.10
C ASN A 51 -9.37 -2.68 9.74
N TYR A 52 -8.74 -3.85 9.77
CA TYR A 52 -9.37 -5.08 10.29
C TYR A 52 -9.72 -5.04 11.77
N LYS A 53 -9.13 -4.14 12.58
CA LYS A 53 -9.53 -3.97 13.97
C LYS A 53 -10.98 -3.48 14.00
N LYS A 54 -11.26 -2.34 13.36
CA LYS A 54 -12.61 -1.78 13.29
C LYS A 54 -13.62 -2.75 12.65
N LEU A 55 -13.21 -3.38 11.56
CA LEU A 55 -14.09 -4.24 10.75
C LEU A 55 -14.46 -5.55 11.46
N LEU A 56 -13.53 -6.13 12.23
CA LEU A 56 -13.73 -7.41 12.92
C LEU A 56 -14.01 -7.25 14.43
N ASN A 57 -14.04 -6.03 14.96
CA ASN A 57 -14.30 -5.76 16.38
C ASN A 57 -15.67 -6.27 16.83
N SER A 58 -16.71 -6.14 15.98
CA SER A 58 -18.06 -6.65 16.27
C SER A 58 -18.17 -8.18 16.17
N CYS A 59 -17.15 -8.86 15.65
CA CYS A 59 -17.19 -10.29 15.39
C CYS A 59 -16.52 -11.10 16.51
N SER A 60 -17.33 -11.78 17.32
CA SER A 60 -16.84 -12.68 18.38
C SER A 60 -16.33 -14.03 17.85
N SER A 61 -16.93 -14.56 16.76
CA SER A 61 -16.63 -15.89 16.23
C SER A 61 -15.74 -15.85 14.98
N THR A 62 -14.91 -16.87 14.76
CA THR A 62 -14.09 -16.96 13.53
C THR A 62 -14.96 -17.11 12.28
N ARG A 63 -16.12 -17.77 12.39
CA ARG A 63 -17.07 -17.90 11.28
C ARG A 63 -17.65 -16.55 10.86
N SER A 64 -17.98 -15.67 11.80
CA SER A 64 -18.48 -14.32 11.46
C SER A 64 -17.38 -13.47 10.84
N LYS A 65 -16.14 -13.56 11.33
CA LYS A 65 -14.97 -12.90 10.69
C LYS A 65 -14.80 -13.35 9.23
N LEU A 66 -14.93 -14.64 8.95
CA LEU A 66 -14.85 -15.16 7.58
C LEU A 66 -15.99 -14.64 6.69
N ALA A 67 -17.22 -14.60 7.19
CA ALA A 67 -18.37 -14.10 6.44
C ALA A 67 -18.19 -12.62 6.07
N VAL A 68 -17.75 -11.81 7.02
CA VAL A 68 -17.49 -10.38 6.81
C VAL A 68 -16.36 -10.15 5.80
N LEU A 69 -15.26 -10.91 5.89
CA LEU A 69 -14.16 -10.80 4.92
C LEU A 69 -14.55 -11.29 3.51
N LYS A 70 -15.45 -12.26 3.39
CA LYS A 70 -15.99 -12.70 2.09
C LYS A 70 -16.88 -11.63 1.49
N LYS A 71 -17.78 -11.04 2.28
CA LYS A 71 -18.61 -9.91 1.86
C LYS A 71 -17.74 -8.75 1.37
N GLU A 72 -16.69 -8.41 2.11
CA GLU A 72 -15.75 -7.36 1.69
C GLU A 72 -15.08 -7.67 0.34
N LEU A 73 -14.75 -8.93 0.06
CA LEU A 73 -14.22 -9.33 -1.24
C LEU A 73 -15.26 -9.23 -2.36
N GLU A 74 -16.52 -9.53 -2.07
CA GLU A 74 -17.64 -9.37 -3.00
C GLU A 74 -17.90 -7.89 -3.31
N ASP A 75 -17.86 -7.02 -2.29
CA ASP A 75 -17.99 -5.56 -2.41
C ASP A 75 -16.84 -4.96 -3.25
N LEU A 76 -15.66 -5.60 -3.24
CA LEU A 76 -14.52 -5.25 -4.10
C LEU A 76 -14.63 -5.82 -5.52
N GLY A 77 -15.63 -6.65 -5.82
CA GLY A 77 -15.85 -7.25 -7.14
C GLY A 77 -15.20 -8.62 -7.35
N VAL A 78 -14.70 -9.27 -6.29
CA VAL A 78 -14.22 -10.67 -6.35
C VAL A 78 -15.36 -11.61 -5.97
N HIS A 79 -16.18 -11.96 -6.97
CA HIS A 79 -17.32 -12.87 -6.76
C HIS A 79 -16.92 -14.36 -6.69
N GLY A 80 -17.60 -15.09 -5.80
CA GLY A 80 -17.46 -16.52 -5.62
C GLY A 80 -16.15 -16.93 -4.93
N ASN A 81 -15.49 -17.97 -5.45
CA ASN A 81 -14.23 -18.44 -4.88
C ASN A 81 -13.09 -17.43 -5.14
N PRO A 82 -12.47 -16.87 -4.09
CA PRO A 82 -11.40 -15.89 -4.25
C PRO A 82 -10.11 -16.59 -4.68
N THR A 83 -9.58 -16.19 -5.83
CA THR A 83 -8.28 -16.64 -6.36
C THR A 83 -7.33 -15.44 -6.49
N ILE A 84 -6.03 -15.70 -6.48
CA ILE A 84 -4.99 -14.65 -6.60
C ILE A 84 -5.17 -13.87 -7.91
N GLU A 85 -5.44 -14.58 -9.01
CA GLU A 85 -5.65 -13.99 -10.33
C GLU A 85 -6.84 -13.04 -10.36
N LYS A 86 -7.98 -13.43 -9.77
CA LYS A 86 -9.16 -12.56 -9.68
C LYS A 86 -8.85 -11.27 -8.89
N CYS A 87 -8.12 -11.39 -7.78
CA CYS A 87 -7.73 -10.23 -6.97
C CYS A 87 -6.83 -9.26 -7.77
N LYS A 88 -5.86 -9.79 -8.53
CA LYS A 88 -5.01 -8.98 -9.40
C LYS A 88 -5.80 -8.31 -10.51
N LYS A 89 -6.75 -9.01 -11.14
CA LYS A 89 -7.63 -8.42 -12.17
C LYS A 89 -8.45 -7.26 -11.62
N VAL A 90 -9.00 -7.38 -10.40
CA VAL A 90 -9.71 -6.29 -9.73
C VAL A 90 -8.80 -5.09 -9.49
N ARG A 91 -7.56 -5.35 -9.05
CA ARG A 91 -6.56 -4.30 -8.86
C ARG A 91 -6.26 -3.55 -10.16
N MET A 92 -5.98 -4.29 -11.25
CA MET A 92 -5.73 -3.71 -12.57
C MET A 92 -6.90 -2.84 -13.03
N LYS A 93 -8.14 -3.33 -12.93
CA LYS A 93 -9.34 -2.56 -13.32
C LYS A 93 -9.50 -1.26 -12.52
N ARG A 94 -9.11 -1.27 -11.25
CA ARG A 94 -9.16 -0.07 -10.41
C ARG A 94 -8.07 0.93 -10.81
N GLU A 95 -6.86 0.44 -11.08
CA GLU A 95 -5.75 1.27 -11.57
C GLU A 95 -6.13 1.87 -12.94
N GLU A 96 -6.64 1.08 -13.89
CA GLU A 96 -7.17 1.55 -15.19
C GLU A 96 -8.24 2.64 -15.04
N ALA A 97 -9.22 2.44 -14.12
CA ALA A 97 -10.25 3.44 -13.86
C ALA A 97 -9.68 4.74 -13.25
N GLN A 98 -8.61 4.63 -12.46
CA GLN A 98 -7.92 5.79 -11.92
C GLN A 98 -7.19 6.57 -13.01
N GLU A 99 -6.44 5.89 -13.90
CA GLU A 99 -5.79 6.52 -15.05
C GLU A 99 -6.81 7.23 -15.96
N LEU A 100 -7.95 6.59 -16.23
CA LEU A 100 -9.03 7.21 -17.00
C LEU A 100 -9.63 8.44 -16.32
N ALA A 101 -9.79 8.40 -14.99
CA ALA A 101 -10.27 9.54 -14.22
C ALA A 101 -9.26 10.68 -14.22
N GLU A 102 -7.96 10.40 -14.14
CA GLU A 102 -6.90 11.40 -14.23
C GLU A 102 -6.86 12.07 -15.62
N LEU A 103 -7.17 11.32 -16.68
CA LEU A 103 -7.28 11.82 -18.06
C LEU A 103 -8.60 12.57 -18.36
N ASP A 104 -9.52 12.71 -17.40
CA ASP A 104 -10.76 13.46 -17.62
C ASP A 104 -10.48 14.94 -17.91
N VAL A 105 -10.97 15.42 -19.05
CA VAL A 105 -10.87 16.81 -19.51
C VAL A 105 -11.46 17.77 -18.47
N CYS A 106 -12.41 17.32 -17.64
CA CYS A 106 -12.95 18.10 -16.53
C CYS A 106 -11.89 18.47 -15.48
N ASN A 107 -10.82 17.67 -15.33
CA ASN A 107 -9.70 17.99 -14.44
C ASN A 107 -8.74 19.02 -15.03
N ILE A 108 -8.83 19.32 -16.33
CA ILE A 108 -8.00 20.33 -16.97
C ILE A 108 -8.40 21.69 -16.38
N ILE A 109 -7.40 22.37 -15.81
CA ILE A 109 -7.57 23.75 -15.35
C ILE A 109 -7.80 24.62 -16.60
N ASN A 110 -9.07 24.91 -16.90
CA ASN A 110 -9.47 25.79 -18.00
C ASN A 110 -9.18 27.27 -17.66
N THR A 111 -7.95 27.59 -17.27
CA THR A 111 -7.49 28.97 -17.21
C THR A 111 -7.15 29.41 -18.63
N LYS A 112 -8.00 30.26 -19.22
CA LYS A 112 -7.69 30.96 -20.46
C LYS A 112 -6.53 31.95 -20.21
N GLY A 113 -5.29 31.46 -20.19
CA GLY A 113 -4.07 32.28 -20.06
C GLY A 113 -3.05 31.80 -19.03
N ARG A 114 -1.83 32.37 -19.09
CA ARG A 114 -0.74 32.11 -18.13
C ARG A 114 -1.16 32.61 -16.74
N PRO A 115 -1.12 31.79 -15.69
CA PRO A 115 -1.38 32.25 -14.32
C PRO A 115 -0.39 33.35 -13.95
N THR A 116 -0.86 34.60 -13.91
CA THR A 116 -0.04 35.72 -13.44
C THR A 116 -0.05 35.70 -11.91
N ARG A 117 1.07 36.04 -11.27
CA ARG A 117 1.26 36.01 -9.81
C ARG A 117 0.17 36.78 -9.04
N ARG A 118 -0.55 37.70 -9.69
CA ARG A 118 -1.65 38.48 -9.10
C ARG A 118 -3.00 37.73 -9.08
N GLY A 119 -3.23 36.76 -9.96
CA GLY A 119 -4.48 35.98 -10.01
C GLY A 119 -4.64 34.94 -8.90
N MET A 120 -3.54 34.58 -8.23
CA MET A 120 -3.55 33.65 -7.08
C MET A 120 -3.99 34.31 -5.78
N SER A 121 -3.92 35.65 -5.68
CA SER A 121 -4.32 36.40 -4.48
C SER A 121 -5.83 36.52 -4.32
N ASN A 122 -6.62 36.29 -5.37
CA ASN A 122 -8.08 36.33 -5.33
C ASN A 122 -8.72 34.94 -5.08
N ARG A 123 -7.90 33.90 -4.87
CA ARG A 123 -8.40 32.62 -4.38
C ARG A 123 -8.52 32.70 -2.86
N GLN A 124 -9.72 33.08 -2.44
CA GLN A 124 -10.38 32.88 -1.14
C GLN A 124 -9.48 32.33 -0.01
N ASP A 125 -9.44 33.11 1.07
CA ASP A 125 -8.57 33.01 2.22
C ASP A 125 -8.54 31.63 2.91
N PRO A 126 -7.37 31.13 3.35
CA PRO A 126 -7.34 30.11 4.39
C PRO A 126 -7.93 30.69 5.70
N PRO A 127 -8.62 29.89 6.53
CA PRO A 127 -9.13 30.39 7.81
C PRO A 127 -7.99 31.01 8.62
N SER A 128 -8.23 32.23 9.09
CA SER A 128 -7.33 33.03 9.91
C SER A 128 -6.87 32.22 11.13
N SER A 129 -5.75 31.52 11.00
CA SER A 129 -5.06 30.88 12.12
C SER A 129 -4.24 31.96 12.80
N GLY A 130 -4.70 32.39 13.98
CA GLY A 130 -4.15 33.48 14.79
C GLY A 130 -2.76 33.24 15.37
N TYR A 131 -1.85 32.60 14.65
CA TYR A 131 -0.48 32.43 15.09
C TYR A 131 0.35 33.68 14.74
N LYS A 132 0.42 34.62 15.69
CA LYS A 132 1.38 35.72 15.63
C LYS A 132 2.78 35.17 15.90
N ARG A 133 3.63 35.10 14.87
CA ARG A 133 5.08 34.97 15.08
C ARG A 133 5.61 36.31 15.59
N ALA A 134 6.02 36.35 16.86
CA ALA A 134 6.81 37.47 17.39
C ALA A 134 8.18 37.44 16.72
N LEU A 135 8.44 38.41 15.85
CA LEU A 135 9.78 38.71 15.36
C LEU A 135 10.48 39.56 16.42
N ASN A 136 11.35 38.94 17.19
CA ASN A 136 12.24 39.65 18.09
C ASN A 136 13.39 40.20 17.24
N SER A 137 13.22 41.41 16.73
CA SER A 137 14.32 42.24 16.25
C SER A 137 15.13 42.70 17.46
N ARG A 138 16.40 42.29 17.53
CA ARG A 138 17.37 42.98 18.39
C ARG A 138 18.65 43.18 17.59
N SER A 139 18.86 44.44 17.24
CA SER A 139 20.02 45.02 16.58
C SER A 139 20.90 45.65 17.65
N ASP A 140 22.22 45.37 17.63
CA ASP A 140 23.35 46.25 18.01
C ASP A 140 24.68 45.52 17.72
N THR A 141 25.50 45.97 16.74
CA THR A 141 26.80 46.71 16.89
C THR A 141 27.90 45.86 17.56
N GLU A 142 29.16 45.76 17.15
CA GLU A 142 30.05 46.44 16.19
C GLU A 142 31.33 45.58 16.03
N GLU A 143 32.25 46.04 15.18
CA GLU A 143 33.68 45.71 15.08
C GLU A 143 34.19 44.77 13.95
N GLU A 144 35.20 45.30 13.26
CA GLU A 144 35.83 44.84 12.02
C GLU A 144 36.55 43.50 12.16
N ASN A 145 36.71 42.76 11.04
CA ASN A 145 38.02 42.41 10.45
C ASN A 145 37.87 41.44 9.25
N ASN A 146 38.64 41.72 8.19
CA ASN A 146 39.15 40.83 7.13
C ASN A 146 38.40 40.71 5.77
N PRO A 147 39.15 40.75 4.64
CA PRO A 147 38.66 41.12 3.32
C PRO A 147 38.22 39.92 2.46
N ASP A 148 37.45 40.26 1.42
CA ASP A 148 37.28 39.55 0.15
C ASP A 148 37.65 38.07 0.08
N LYS A 149 36.65 37.21 0.29
CA LYS A 149 36.60 35.91 -0.40
C LYS A 149 35.37 35.88 -1.28
N GLY A 150 35.51 36.48 -2.46
CA GLY A 150 34.59 36.29 -3.57
C GLY A 150 34.28 34.80 -3.72
N ARG A 151 33.03 34.41 -3.47
CA ARG A 151 32.50 33.11 -3.85
C ARG A 151 32.68 33.00 -5.36
N ARG A 152 33.75 32.35 -5.80
CA ARG A 152 33.87 31.88 -7.17
C ARG A 152 32.60 31.09 -7.44
N LYS A 153 31.78 31.54 -8.40
CA LYS A 153 30.72 30.71 -8.98
C LYS A 153 31.44 29.51 -9.59
N ILE A 154 31.58 28.45 -8.80
CA ILE A 154 31.85 27.13 -9.33
C ILE A 154 30.76 26.90 -10.38
N SER A 155 31.19 26.68 -11.62
CA SER A 155 30.28 26.49 -12.74
C SER A 155 29.28 25.41 -12.37
N GLU A 156 28.02 25.62 -12.72
CA GLU A 156 26.85 24.80 -12.35
C GLU A 156 27.04 23.30 -12.71
N TRP A 157 28.01 23.02 -13.58
CA TRP A 157 28.34 21.71 -14.13
C TRP A 157 29.66 21.13 -13.60
N ALA A 158 30.43 21.87 -12.78
CA ALA A 158 31.70 21.39 -12.23
C ALA A 158 31.52 20.16 -11.33
N ASN A 159 30.36 20.07 -10.66
CA ASN A 159 30.01 18.92 -9.82
C ASN A 159 29.65 17.66 -10.62
N LEU A 160 29.56 17.76 -11.96
CA LEU A 160 29.25 16.65 -12.86
C LEU A 160 30.48 16.16 -13.64
N ARG A 161 31.63 16.83 -13.47
CA ARG A 161 32.91 16.42 -14.06
C ARG A 161 33.32 15.08 -13.43
N GLY A 162 33.15 13.99 -14.17
CA GLY A 162 33.39 12.61 -13.71
C GLY A 162 32.13 11.75 -13.54
N ILE A 163 30.93 12.33 -13.62
CA ILE A 163 29.67 11.57 -13.75
C ILE A 163 29.30 11.39 -15.23
N ILE A 164 29.57 12.42 -16.04
CA ILE A 164 29.39 12.40 -17.49
C ILE A 164 30.78 12.38 -18.11
N SER A 165 31.24 11.22 -18.54
CA SER A 165 32.38 11.13 -19.45
C SER A 165 31.90 11.54 -20.84
N ASP A 166 32.49 12.60 -21.38
CA ASP A 166 32.39 12.97 -22.78
C ASP A 166 33.26 11.99 -23.58
N ASP A 167 32.70 10.81 -23.87
CA ASP A 167 33.36 9.72 -24.60
C ASP A 167 32.52 9.36 -25.85
N ALA A 168 32.07 10.41 -26.55
CA ALA A 168 31.47 10.31 -27.88
C ALA A 168 32.54 10.68 -28.92
N ASP A 169 33.45 9.75 -29.17
CA ASP A 169 34.29 9.74 -30.37
C ASP A 169 33.35 9.59 -31.58
N SER A 170 33.25 10.64 -32.39
CA SER A 170 32.47 10.68 -33.63
C SER A 170 33.43 10.59 -34.81
N ASP A 171 33.30 9.53 -35.62
CA ASP A 171 33.82 9.43 -36.99
C ASP A 171 32.99 10.29 -37.96
#